data_AF-A0A2V5S0K8-F1
#
_entry.id   AF-A0A2V5S0K8-F1
#
_cell.length_a   1.000
_cell.length_b   1.000
_cell.length_c   1.000
_cell.angle_alpha   90.00
_cell.angle_beta   90.00
_cell.angle_gamma   90.00
#
_symmetry.space_group_name_H-M   'P 1'
#
loop_
_entity.id
_entity.type
_entity.pdbx_description
1 polymer ?
#
loop_
_entity_poly.entity_id
_entity_poly.type
_entity_poly.pdbx_seq_one_letter_code
_entity_poly.pdbx_strand_id
1 'polypeptide(L)'
;MKILICSDGMPPAEAAIQLGGLLAEPLKAQIALLGIAETSSDEQSLREALQKQAGLLDGRGISLDIIVQSGEPVRQIVDQTSKNRYDLVVIGARWTGATGHHWRSEKTYEVIKSIQPPVLVAIGECKKLKRFLVCTGGKEFIEQAVQFTGTLAAAVNASVTLLHVMAEPPAMYADLVRLEENVDQLLESKSELGTNLRRQKRELERLGVSAEVRLRHGIVIDQVFEEAREGDYDLIVTGTSQARGLLRHYIMGDLTRTILNRANVPVLVARAGPPKPVQTLWRAVREMFGGR
;
A
#
# COMPACT_ATOMS: atom_id res chain seq x y z
N MET A 1 14.31 7.96 -6.65
CA MET A 1 13.51 7.30 -5.58
C MET A 1 14.46 6.58 -4.64
N LYS A 2 14.19 6.55 -3.33
CA LYS A 2 14.95 5.77 -2.34
C LYS A 2 14.05 4.75 -1.64
N ILE A 3 14.41 3.48 -1.69
CA ILE A 3 13.64 2.36 -1.13
C ILE A 3 14.41 1.79 0.07
N LEU A 4 13.75 1.65 1.21
CA LEU A 4 14.27 0.90 2.36
C LEU A 4 13.76 -0.53 2.28
N ILE A 5 14.62 -1.53 2.34
CA ILE A 5 14.23 -2.94 2.44
C ILE A 5 14.71 -3.47 3.78
N CYS A 6 13.82 -4.05 4.57
CA CYS A 6 14.18 -4.66 5.85
C CYS A 6 14.38 -6.17 5.69
N SER A 7 15.49 -6.69 6.23
CA SER A 7 15.79 -8.11 6.26
C SER A 7 16.36 -8.52 7.63
N ASP A 8 15.96 -9.67 8.13
CA ASP A 8 16.56 -10.31 9.31
C ASP A 8 17.72 -11.25 8.95
N GLY A 9 18.16 -11.24 7.68
CA GLY A 9 19.21 -12.11 7.17
C GLY A 9 18.76 -13.56 6.94
N MET A 10 17.48 -13.90 7.16
CA MET A 10 16.95 -15.24 6.93
C MET A 10 16.34 -15.39 5.53
N PRO A 11 16.25 -16.61 4.98
CA PRO A 11 15.71 -16.84 3.64
C PRO A 11 14.30 -16.25 3.39
N PRO A 12 13.34 -16.26 4.35
CA PRO A 12 12.04 -15.64 4.12
C PRO A 12 12.10 -14.13 3.82
N ALA A 13 13.14 -13.42 4.25
CA ALA A 13 13.32 -12.00 3.95
C ALA A 13 13.76 -11.75 2.50
N GLU A 14 14.25 -12.77 1.78
CA GLU A 14 14.64 -12.64 0.37
C GLU A 14 13.46 -12.23 -0.51
N ALA A 15 12.23 -12.60 -0.17
CA ALA A 15 11.03 -12.17 -0.89
C ALA A 15 10.88 -10.64 -0.91
N ALA A 16 11.25 -9.95 0.18
CA ALA A 16 11.23 -8.49 0.24
C ALA A 16 12.33 -7.87 -0.63
N ILE A 17 13.51 -8.50 -0.67
CA ILE A 17 14.64 -8.06 -1.48
C ILE A 17 14.33 -8.22 -2.96
N GLN A 18 13.82 -9.38 -3.38
CA GLN A 18 13.42 -9.66 -4.76
C GLN A 18 12.32 -8.70 -5.22
N LEU A 19 11.27 -8.52 -4.41
CA LEU A 19 10.17 -7.62 -4.71
C LEU A 19 10.63 -6.15 -4.80
N GLY A 20 11.50 -5.72 -3.88
CA GLY A 20 12.11 -4.39 -3.94
C GLY A 20 12.97 -4.21 -5.19
N GLY A 21 13.72 -5.24 -5.60
CA GLY A 21 14.51 -5.25 -6.82
C GLY A 21 13.68 -5.11 -8.10
N LEU A 22 12.51 -5.78 -8.18
CA LEU A 22 11.57 -5.64 -9.30
C LEU A 22 11.09 -4.19 -9.52
N LEU A 23 11.01 -3.40 -8.45
CA LEU A 23 10.64 -1.99 -8.52
C LEU A 23 11.87 -1.09 -8.72
N ALA A 24 12.97 -1.36 -8.01
CA ALA A 24 14.12 -0.47 -7.97
C ALA A 24 14.81 -0.31 -9.32
N GLU A 25 14.96 -1.38 -10.08
CA GLU A 25 15.60 -1.38 -11.40
C GLU A 25 14.89 -0.42 -12.38
N PRO A 26 13.59 -0.59 -12.70
CA PRO A 26 12.90 0.32 -13.63
C PRO A 26 12.74 1.74 -13.07
N LEU A 27 12.66 1.90 -11.75
CA LEU A 27 12.57 3.23 -11.10
C LEU A 27 13.93 3.93 -10.99
N LYS A 28 15.04 3.27 -11.37
CA LYS A 28 16.41 3.71 -11.11
C LYS A 28 16.57 4.15 -9.64
N ALA A 29 15.96 3.39 -8.73
CA ALA A 29 15.92 3.72 -7.32
C ALA A 29 17.21 3.30 -6.62
N GLN A 30 17.58 4.05 -5.58
CA GLN A 30 18.60 3.61 -4.63
C GLN A 30 17.94 2.70 -3.60
N ILE A 31 18.59 1.60 -3.25
CA ILE A 31 18.16 0.69 -2.18
C ILE A 31 19.04 0.92 -0.95
N ALA A 32 18.41 1.05 0.21
CA ALA A 32 19.07 0.79 1.49
C ALA A 32 18.54 -0.55 2.03
N LEU A 33 19.42 -1.53 2.22
CA LEU A 33 19.10 -2.81 2.84
C LEU A 33 19.45 -2.72 4.33
N LEU A 34 18.42 -2.67 5.17
CA LEU A 34 18.54 -2.57 6.61
C LEU A 34 18.36 -3.95 7.26
N GLY A 35 19.37 -4.38 8.01
CA GLY A 35 19.22 -5.45 8.98
C GLY A 35 19.36 -4.97 10.42
N ILE A 36 18.55 -5.58 11.29
CA ILE A 36 18.52 -5.26 12.71
C ILE A 36 18.83 -6.52 13.50
N ALA A 37 19.99 -6.53 14.12
CA ALA A 37 20.47 -7.57 15.02
C ALA A 37 19.83 -7.43 16.41
N GLU A 38 19.68 -8.55 17.13
CA GLU A 38 19.20 -8.51 18.52
C GLU A 38 20.20 -7.79 19.43
N THR A 39 21.50 -8.09 19.25
CA THR A 39 22.60 -7.51 20.03
C THR A 39 23.70 -6.98 19.11
N SER A 40 24.54 -6.08 19.63
CA SER A 40 25.66 -5.52 18.85
C SER A 40 26.70 -6.57 18.46
N SER A 41 26.78 -7.70 19.17
CA SER A 41 27.69 -8.80 18.81
C SER A 41 27.25 -9.55 17.55
N ASP A 42 25.96 -9.52 17.21
CA ASP A 42 25.43 -10.25 16.05
C ASP A 42 25.50 -9.43 14.75
N GLU A 43 25.89 -8.15 14.82
CA GLU A 43 25.89 -7.23 13.67
C GLU A 43 26.81 -7.71 12.54
N GLN A 44 27.97 -8.27 12.87
CA GLN A 44 28.91 -8.75 11.85
C GLN A 44 28.36 -9.96 11.09
N SER A 45 27.82 -10.95 11.81
CA SER A 45 27.17 -12.12 11.23
C SER A 45 25.97 -11.74 10.36
N LEU A 46 25.15 -10.79 10.83
CA LEU A 46 24.02 -10.28 10.05
C LEU A 46 24.49 -9.53 8.80
N ARG A 47 25.55 -8.71 8.91
CA ARG A 47 26.12 -8.02 7.75
C ARG A 47 26.55 -8.98 6.65
N GLU A 48 27.20 -10.08 7.02
CA GLU A 48 27.62 -11.11 6.06
C GLU A 48 26.40 -11.80 5.41
N ALA A 49 25.34 -12.07 6.17
CA ALA A 49 24.09 -12.61 5.63
C ALA A 49 23.43 -11.63 4.64
N LEU A 50 23.36 -10.34 4.99
CA LEU A 50 22.81 -9.30 4.10
C LEU A 50 23.65 -9.13 2.83
N GLN A 51 24.98 -9.22 2.92
CA GLN A 51 25.87 -9.17 1.75
C GLN A 51 25.62 -10.34 0.80
N LYS A 52 25.36 -11.54 1.32
CA LYS A 52 24.96 -12.68 0.49
C LYS A 52 23.61 -12.44 -0.19
N GLN A 53 22.62 -11.94 0.55
CA GLN A 53 21.30 -11.63 0.01
C GLN A 53 21.32 -10.45 -0.98
N ALA A 54 22.20 -9.48 -0.79
CA ALA A 54 22.44 -8.37 -1.70
C ALA A 54 22.82 -8.86 -3.10
N GLY A 55 23.48 -10.02 -3.20
CA GLY A 55 23.79 -10.68 -4.47
C GLY A 55 22.56 -10.98 -5.34
N LEU A 56 21.35 -11.05 -4.77
CA LEU A 56 20.09 -11.18 -5.52
C LEU A 56 19.77 -9.94 -6.38
N LEU A 57 20.40 -8.81 -6.06
CA LEU A 57 20.24 -7.53 -6.76
C LEU A 57 21.41 -7.24 -7.72
N ASP A 58 22.45 -8.09 -7.74
CA ASP A 58 23.62 -7.92 -8.60
C ASP A 58 23.22 -7.94 -10.09
N GLY A 59 23.98 -7.20 -10.90
CA GLY A 59 23.75 -7.11 -12.35
C GLY A 59 22.56 -6.24 -12.77
N ARG A 60 21.76 -5.73 -11.84
CA ARG A 60 20.60 -4.85 -12.13
C ARG A 60 20.93 -3.36 -12.19
N GLY A 61 22.20 -2.99 -12.00
CA GLY A 61 22.64 -1.58 -11.99
C GLY A 61 22.05 -0.75 -10.84
N ILE A 62 21.64 -1.40 -9.75
CA ILE A 62 21.02 -0.75 -8.60
C ILE A 62 22.10 -0.27 -7.61
N SER A 63 22.01 0.98 -7.18
CA SER A 63 22.83 1.50 -6.09
C SER A 63 22.32 0.96 -4.75
N LEU A 64 23.11 0.11 -4.09
CA LEU A 64 22.77 -0.55 -2.84
C LEU A 64 23.67 -0.08 -1.70
N ASP A 65 23.04 0.31 -0.58
CA ASP A 65 23.70 0.61 0.69
C ASP A 65 23.25 -0.41 1.75
N ILE A 66 24.18 -1.04 2.46
CA ILE A 66 23.86 -2.04 3.50
C ILE A 66 24.04 -1.40 4.87
N ILE A 67 22.95 -1.35 5.64
CA ILE A 67 22.89 -0.73 6.96
C ILE A 67 22.62 -1.85 7.97
N VAL A 68 23.46 -1.95 9.00
CA VAL A 68 23.25 -2.87 10.11
C VAL A 68 23.15 -2.07 11.40
N GLN A 69 22.13 -2.37 12.20
CA GLN A 69 21.87 -1.79 13.51
C GLN A 69 21.58 -2.91 14.51
N SER A 70 21.65 -2.62 15.81
CA SER A 70 21.21 -3.54 16.87
C SER A 70 20.09 -2.94 17.72
N GLY A 71 19.23 -3.80 18.25
CA GLY A 71 18.16 -3.44 19.18
C GLY A 71 16.76 -3.85 18.72
N GLU A 72 15.73 -3.15 19.21
CA GLU A 72 14.34 -3.49 18.92
C GLU A 72 13.97 -3.13 17.46
N PRO A 73 13.51 -4.10 16.64
CA PRO A 73 13.31 -3.89 15.20
C PRO A 73 12.38 -2.74 14.81
N VAL A 74 11.22 -2.61 15.45
CA VAL A 74 10.25 -1.56 15.08
C VAL A 74 10.83 -0.18 15.36
N ARG A 75 11.46 -0.01 16.52
CA ARG A 75 12.12 1.23 16.94
C ARG A 75 13.24 1.63 15.98
N GLN A 76 14.09 0.68 15.56
CA GLN A 76 15.17 0.96 14.62
C GLN A 76 14.65 1.34 13.23
N ILE A 77 13.59 0.69 12.73
CA ILE A 77 12.95 1.08 11.46
C ILE A 77 12.34 2.50 11.56
N VAL A 78 11.67 2.82 12.67
CA VAL A 78 11.11 4.16 12.90
C VAL A 78 12.22 5.21 12.96
N ASP A 79 13.29 4.95 13.71
CA ASP A 79 14.42 5.86 13.81
C ASP A 79 15.09 6.10 12.44
N GLN A 80 15.36 5.02 11.70
CA GLN A 80 15.96 5.08 10.36
C GLN A 80 15.11 5.89 9.37
N THR A 81 13.79 5.68 9.36
CA THR A 81 12.85 6.40 8.47
C THR A 81 12.54 7.83 8.94
N SER A 82 12.85 8.18 10.19
CA SER A 82 12.75 9.55 10.70
C SER A 82 13.97 10.40 10.36
N LYS A 83 15.17 9.79 10.37
CA LYS A 83 16.44 10.45 10.07
C LYS A 83 16.72 10.56 8.58
N ASN A 84 16.20 9.63 7.80
CA ASN A 84 16.43 9.55 6.36
C ASN A 84 15.10 9.50 5.61
N ARG A 85 15.02 10.23 4.49
CA ARG A 85 13.84 10.19 3.63
C ARG A 85 13.86 8.93 2.76
N TYR A 86 12.83 8.12 2.88
CA TYR A 86 12.53 7.00 2.00
C TYR A 86 11.17 7.21 1.34
N ASP A 87 11.06 6.85 0.07
CA ASP A 87 9.83 6.96 -0.72
C ASP A 87 8.98 5.69 -0.61
N LEU A 88 9.60 4.55 -0.25
CA LEU A 88 8.95 3.26 -0.04
C LEU A 88 9.74 2.46 1.01
N VAL A 89 9.03 1.73 1.86
CA VAL A 89 9.62 0.74 2.77
C VAL A 89 9.07 -0.64 2.40
N VAL A 90 9.95 -1.62 2.18
CA VAL A 90 9.61 -3.00 1.87
C VAL A 90 9.96 -3.88 3.06
N ILE A 91 8.99 -4.66 3.52
CA ILE A 91 9.18 -5.60 4.64
C ILE A 91 8.64 -6.97 4.26
N GLY A 92 9.29 -8.04 4.74
CA GLY A 92 8.75 -9.39 4.63
C GLY A 92 7.58 -9.61 5.58
N ALA A 93 6.60 -10.42 5.18
CA ALA A 93 5.61 -10.98 6.08
C ALA A 93 5.94 -12.44 6.37
N ARG A 94 6.44 -12.71 7.57
CA ARG A 94 6.63 -14.09 8.04
C ARG A 94 5.30 -14.65 8.54
N TRP A 95 4.93 -15.84 8.07
CA TRP A 95 3.83 -16.61 8.63
C TRP A 95 4.22 -17.17 9.99
N THR A 96 3.42 -16.89 11.02
CA THR A 96 3.71 -17.33 12.40
C THR A 96 2.93 -18.58 12.81
N GLY A 97 2.06 -19.11 11.96
CA GLY A 97 1.34 -20.37 12.21
C GLY A 97 0.30 -20.36 13.33
N ALA A 98 0.08 -19.22 13.98
CA ALA A 98 -0.88 -19.12 15.09
C ALA A 98 -2.33 -19.16 14.57
N THR A 99 -3.15 -20.05 15.14
CA THR A 99 -4.60 -20.11 14.91
C THR A 99 -5.28 -18.88 15.51
N GLY A 100 -5.79 -17.96 14.68
CA GLY A 100 -6.54 -16.76 15.11
C GLY A 100 -6.53 -15.62 14.08
N HIS A 101 -7.16 -14.48 14.40
CA HIS A 101 -7.26 -13.29 13.52
C HIS A 101 -5.91 -12.55 13.23
N HIS A 102 -4.77 -13.15 13.56
CA HIS A 102 -3.42 -12.56 13.49
C HIS A 102 -2.46 -13.50 12.75
N TRP A 103 -2.74 -13.71 11.47
CA TRP A 103 -1.98 -14.61 10.58
C TRP A 103 -0.55 -14.11 10.28
N ARG A 104 -0.29 -12.82 10.53
CA ARG A 104 1.00 -12.16 10.28
C ARG A 104 1.57 -11.49 11.51
N SER A 105 2.89 -11.34 11.53
CA SER A 105 3.66 -10.76 12.62
C SER A 105 3.10 -9.42 13.12
N GLU A 106 2.91 -9.29 14.44
CA GLU A 106 2.52 -8.05 15.10
C GLU A 106 3.48 -6.89 14.76
N LYS A 107 4.78 -7.19 14.65
CA LYS A 107 5.82 -6.21 14.29
C LYS A 107 5.57 -5.57 12.92
N THR A 108 5.08 -6.33 11.95
CA THR A 108 4.70 -5.81 10.62
C THR A 108 3.62 -4.73 10.75
N TYR A 109 2.61 -4.97 11.58
CA TYR A 109 1.53 -4.00 11.80
C TYR A 109 2.02 -2.77 12.55
N GLU A 110 2.87 -2.93 13.55
CA GLU A 110 3.46 -1.79 14.26
C GLU A 110 4.31 -0.90 13.33
N VAL A 111 5.12 -1.49 12.46
CA VAL A 111 5.88 -0.73 11.44
C VAL A 111 4.93 0.06 10.55
N ILE A 112 3.91 -0.58 9.97
CA ILE A 112 2.95 0.07 9.06
C ILE A 112 2.24 1.26 9.72
N LYS A 113 1.91 1.18 11.01
CA LYS A 113 1.27 2.27 11.76
C LYS A 113 2.24 3.40 12.12
N SER A 114 3.51 3.07 12.34
CA SER A 114 4.48 3.97 12.96
C SER A 114 5.31 4.80 11.98
N ILE A 115 5.47 4.34 10.73
CA ILE A 115 6.30 5.05 9.73
C ILE A 115 5.48 5.89 8.76
N GLN A 116 6.09 6.95 8.24
CA GLN A 116 5.47 7.83 7.24
C GLN A 116 5.42 7.27 5.81
N PRO A 117 6.48 6.64 5.28
CA PRO A 117 6.46 6.14 3.90
C PRO A 117 5.36 5.09 3.68
N PRO A 118 4.88 4.92 2.42
CA PRO A 118 4.14 3.73 2.01
C PRO A 118 4.92 2.46 2.37
N VAL A 119 4.19 1.39 2.69
CA VAL A 119 4.79 0.11 3.05
C VAL A 119 4.36 -0.97 2.07
N LEU A 120 5.31 -1.58 1.39
CA LEU A 120 5.09 -2.77 0.57
C LEU A 120 5.42 -4.01 1.39
N VAL A 121 4.40 -4.80 1.67
CA VAL A 121 4.55 -6.05 2.41
C VAL A 121 4.75 -7.19 1.41
N ALA A 122 5.92 -7.80 1.44
CA ALA A 122 6.25 -8.95 0.59
C ALA A 122 5.61 -10.21 1.16
N ILE A 123 4.77 -10.84 0.34
CA ILE A 123 3.87 -11.93 0.73
C ILE A 123 3.96 -12.97 -0.36
N GLY A 124 4.27 -14.21 0.05
CA GLY A 124 4.52 -15.28 -0.90
C GLY A 124 5.70 -14.95 -1.83
N GLU A 125 5.79 -15.69 -2.93
CA GLU A 125 6.74 -15.40 -4.00
C GLU A 125 6.09 -14.48 -5.03
N CYS A 126 6.71 -13.33 -5.31
CA CYS A 126 6.28 -12.43 -6.37
C CYS A 126 7.40 -12.28 -7.40
N LYS A 127 7.22 -12.88 -8.59
CA LYS A 127 8.22 -12.90 -9.67
C LYS A 127 7.99 -11.81 -10.71
N LYS A 128 6.80 -11.20 -10.72
CA LYS A 128 6.40 -10.18 -11.70
C LYS A 128 5.43 -9.19 -11.06
N LEU A 129 5.42 -7.97 -11.59
CA LEU A 129 4.49 -6.91 -11.24
C LEU A 129 3.85 -6.39 -12.53
N LYS A 130 2.71 -6.97 -12.92
CA LYS A 130 2.01 -6.66 -14.17
C LYS A 130 0.57 -6.24 -13.97
N ARG A 131 -0.08 -6.68 -12.89
CA ARG A 131 -1.49 -6.36 -12.64
C ARG A 131 -1.72 -5.95 -11.19
N PHE A 132 -2.14 -4.71 -10.99
CA PHE A 132 -2.38 -4.16 -9.66
C PHE A 132 -3.88 -4.01 -9.41
N LEU A 133 -4.34 -4.50 -8.26
CA LEU A 133 -5.71 -4.30 -7.78
C LEU A 133 -5.71 -3.18 -6.73
N VAL A 134 -6.27 -2.03 -7.06
CA VAL A 134 -6.37 -0.88 -6.15
C VAL A 134 -7.74 -0.85 -5.51
N CYS A 135 -7.80 -1.14 -4.21
CA CYS A 135 -9.02 -1.04 -3.41
C CYS A 135 -9.29 0.44 -3.08
N THR A 136 -10.32 1.02 -3.70
CA THR A 136 -10.69 2.43 -3.52
C THR A 136 -12.04 2.58 -2.81
N GLY A 137 -12.06 3.39 -1.76
CA GLY A 137 -13.31 3.82 -1.12
C GLY A 137 -14.07 4.88 -1.91
N GLY A 138 -13.59 5.27 -3.10
CA GLY A 138 -14.25 6.26 -3.96
C GLY A 138 -14.14 7.71 -3.47
N LYS A 139 -13.24 8.00 -2.53
CA LYS A 139 -13.10 9.32 -1.89
C LYS A 139 -11.89 10.09 -2.41
N GLU A 140 -11.94 11.42 -2.32
CA GLU A 140 -10.89 12.31 -2.83
C GLU A 140 -9.52 12.09 -2.15
N PHE A 141 -9.49 11.75 -0.87
CA PHE A 141 -8.24 11.66 -0.11
C PHE A 141 -7.29 10.53 -0.54
N ILE A 142 -7.69 9.63 -1.44
CA ILE A 142 -6.80 8.56 -1.91
C ILE A 142 -5.95 8.95 -3.12
N GLU A 143 -6.04 10.19 -3.61
CA GLU A 143 -5.31 10.64 -4.81
C GLU A 143 -3.80 10.43 -4.72
N GLN A 144 -3.18 10.73 -3.57
CA GLN A 144 -1.74 10.50 -3.40
C GLN A 144 -1.39 9.00 -3.46
N ALA A 145 -2.27 8.15 -2.94
CA ALA A 145 -2.10 6.71 -3.01
C ALA A 145 -2.22 6.21 -4.46
N VAL A 146 -3.20 6.72 -5.22
CA VAL A 146 -3.38 6.39 -6.64
C VAL A 146 -2.20 6.88 -7.48
N GLN A 147 -1.75 8.12 -7.26
CA GLN A 147 -0.60 8.70 -7.98
C GLN A 147 0.69 7.92 -7.70
N PHE A 148 0.95 7.60 -6.43
CA PHE A 148 2.11 6.78 -6.06
C PHE A 148 2.03 5.39 -6.70
N THR A 149 0.87 4.76 -6.65
CA THR A 149 0.64 3.45 -7.29
C THR A 149 0.84 3.52 -8.80
N GLY A 150 0.33 4.57 -9.46
CA GLY A 150 0.52 4.81 -10.89
C GLY A 150 1.98 5.00 -11.25
N THR A 151 2.76 5.67 -10.40
CA THR A 151 4.22 5.81 -10.59
C THR A 151 4.92 4.45 -10.56
N LEU A 152 4.57 3.59 -9.61
CA LEU A 152 5.11 2.23 -9.54
C LEU A 152 4.67 1.40 -10.75
N ALA A 153 3.38 1.45 -11.09
CA ALA A 153 2.80 0.69 -12.19
C ALA A 153 3.41 1.06 -13.54
N ALA A 154 3.59 2.36 -13.80
CA ALA A 154 4.22 2.86 -15.02
C ALA A 154 5.64 2.33 -15.17
N ALA A 155 6.43 2.32 -14.09
CA ALA A 155 7.81 1.86 -14.13
C ALA A 155 7.92 0.37 -14.53
N VAL A 156 7.03 -0.48 -14.03
CA VAL A 156 7.03 -1.92 -14.34
C VAL A 156 6.18 -2.31 -15.55
N ASN A 157 5.57 -1.33 -16.23
CA ASN A 157 4.57 -1.53 -17.28
C ASN A 157 3.43 -2.45 -16.81
N ALA A 158 2.83 -2.14 -15.66
CA ALA A 158 1.66 -2.82 -15.12
C ALA A 158 0.36 -2.12 -15.51
N SER A 159 -0.73 -2.87 -15.58
CA SER A 159 -2.08 -2.34 -15.61
C SER A 159 -2.65 -2.21 -14.20
N VAL A 160 -3.62 -1.32 -14.03
CA VAL A 160 -4.28 -1.05 -12.76
C VAL A 160 -5.79 -1.24 -12.90
N THR A 161 -6.37 -2.02 -12.00
CA THR A 161 -7.82 -2.08 -11.80
C THR A 161 -8.18 -1.33 -10.52
N LEU A 162 -8.98 -0.27 -10.66
CA LEU A 162 -9.60 0.45 -9.55
C LEU A 162 -10.86 -0.29 -9.13
N LEU A 163 -10.79 -1.04 -8.03
CA LEU A 163 -11.93 -1.77 -7.47
C LEU A 163 -12.66 -0.93 -6.44
N HIS A 164 -13.95 -0.71 -6.66
CA HIS A 164 -14.87 -0.16 -5.67
C HIS A 164 -15.97 -1.18 -5.36
N VAL A 165 -16.23 -1.41 -4.07
CA VAL A 165 -17.31 -2.28 -3.61
C VAL A 165 -18.42 -1.43 -3.01
N MET A 166 -19.59 -1.47 -3.63
CA MET A 166 -20.81 -0.84 -3.16
C MET A 166 -21.53 -1.73 -2.15
N ALA A 167 -22.27 -1.12 -1.23
CA ALA A 167 -23.12 -1.87 -0.32
C ALA A 167 -24.19 -2.62 -1.12
N GLU A 168 -24.59 -3.79 -0.63
CA GLU A 168 -25.70 -4.53 -1.24
C GLU A 168 -27.00 -3.75 -1.03
N PRO A 169 -27.75 -3.42 -2.09
CA PRO A 169 -29.02 -2.74 -1.91
C PRO A 169 -30.03 -3.69 -1.26
N PRO A 170 -30.97 -3.17 -0.45
CA PRO A 170 -32.07 -4.00 0.04
C PRO A 170 -32.81 -4.65 -1.14
N ALA A 171 -33.22 -5.92 -1.00
CA ALA A 171 -33.79 -6.72 -2.10
C ALA A 171 -34.96 -6.05 -2.83
N MET A 172 -35.75 -5.24 -2.11
CA MET A 172 -36.87 -4.46 -2.66
C MET A 172 -36.45 -3.36 -3.67
N TYR A 173 -35.16 -3.01 -3.73
CA TYR A 173 -34.58 -2.04 -4.66
C TYR A 173 -33.61 -2.68 -5.68
N ALA A 174 -33.50 -4.01 -5.70
CA ALA A 174 -32.53 -4.71 -6.53
C ALA A 174 -32.63 -4.31 -8.02
N ASP A 175 -33.84 -4.23 -8.58
CA ASP A 175 -34.05 -3.87 -9.99
C ASP A 175 -33.74 -2.40 -10.32
N LEU A 176 -33.82 -1.48 -9.34
CA LEU A 176 -33.45 -0.07 -9.52
C LEU A 176 -31.92 0.12 -9.52
N VAL A 177 -31.19 -0.68 -8.73
CA VAL A 177 -29.73 -0.59 -8.63
C VAL A 177 -29.02 -1.23 -9.82
N ARG A 178 -29.68 -2.13 -10.55
CA ARG A 178 -29.15 -2.67 -11.82
C ARG A 178 -28.85 -1.60 -12.87
N LEU A 179 -29.46 -0.41 -12.75
CA LEU A 179 -29.16 0.73 -13.61
C LEU A 179 -27.86 1.46 -13.21
N GLU A 180 -27.43 1.37 -11.93
CA GLU A 180 -26.14 1.86 -11.43
C GLU A 180 -24.97 0.88 -11.68
N GLU A 181 -25.24 -0.31 -12.24
CA GLU A 181 -24.22 -1.33 -12.57
C GLU A 181 -23.34 -0.93 -13.75
N ASN A 182 -23.74 0.07 -14.54
CA ASN A 182 -22.95 0.49 -15.68
C ASN A 182 -21.83 1.43 -15.24
N VAL A 183 -20.60 0.90 -15.21
CA VAL A 183 -19.37 1.64 -14.91
C VAL A 183 -19.27 2.92 -15.74
N ASP A 184 -19.62 2.88 -17.03
CA ASP A 184 -19.55 4.04 -17.91
C ASP A 184 -20.56 5.12 -17.48
N GLN A 185 -21.80 4.74 -17.15
CA GLN A 185 -22.80 5.67 -16.63
C GLN A 185 -22.35 6.29 -15.30
N LEU A 186 -21.78 5.49 -14.38
CA LEU A 186 -21.25 6.00 -13.12
C LEU A 186 -20.13 7.01 -13.37
N LEU A 187 -19.18 6.70 -14.25
CA LEU A 187 -18.06 7.59 -14.59
C LEU A 187 -18.51 8.87 -15.31
N GLU A 188 -19.59 8.81 -16.07
CA GLU A 188 -20.21 9.98 -16.70
C GLU A 188 -21.05 10.81 -15.72
N SER A 189 -21.58 10.18 -14.67
CA SER A 189 -22.40 10.85 -13.67
C SER A 189 -21.67 12.00 -12.95
N LYS A 190 -22.46 12.94 -12.41
CA LYS A 190 -21.96 14.02 -11.54
C LYS A 190 -21.94 13.62 -10.07
N SER A 191 -22.12 12.34 -9.75
CA SER A 191 -22.00 11.84 -8.38
C SER A 191 -20.57 12.05 -7.88
N GLU A 192 -20.41 12.16 -6.56
CA GLU A 192 -19.08 12.29 -5.94
C GLU A 192 -18.22 11.07 -6.29
N LEU A 193 -18.79 9.87 -6.17
CA LEU A 193 -18.14 8.60 -6.50
C LEU A 193 -17.67 8.56 -7.96
N GLY A 194 -18.57 8.81 -8.91
CA GLY A 194 -18.26 8.83 -10.34
C GLY A 194 -17.18 9.85 -10.70
N THR A 195 -17.30 11.06 -10.13
CA THR A 195 -16.31 12.13 -10.33
C THR A 195 -14.93 11.73 -9.79
N ASN A 196 -14.87 11.11 -8.60
CA ASN A 196 -13.63 10.67 -7.98
C ASN A 196 -12.99 9.51 -8.73
N LEU A 197 -13.75 8.47 -9.08
CA LEU A 197 -13.26 7.32 -9.85
C LEU A 197 -12.75 7.74 -11.23
N ARG A 198 -13.49 8.62 -11.93
CA ARG A 198 -13.05 9.18 -13.21
C ARG A 198 -11.75 9.96 -13.07
N ARG A 199 -11.59 10.75 -12.01
CA ARG A 199 -10.36 11.50 -11.75
C ARG A 199 -9.18 10.57 -11.45
N GLN A 200 -9.40 9.53 -10.65
CA GLN A 200 -8.39 8.51 -10.34
C GLN A 200 -7.95 7.75 -11.59
N LYS A 201 -8.91 7.30 -12.42
CA LYS A 201 -8.63 6.65 -13.72
C LYS A 201 -7.80 7.55 -14.63
N ARG A 202 -8.20 8.81 -14.80
CA ARG A 202 -7.47 9.80 -15.61
C ARG A 202 -6.06 10.06 -15.09
N GLU A 203 -5.86 10.08 -13.78
CA GLU A 203 -4.51 10.28 -13.21
C GLU A 203 -3.59 9.11 -13.54
N LEU A 204 -4.10 7.86 -13.49
CA LEU A 204 -3.34 6.69 -13.92
C LEU A 204 -3.03 6.73 -15.43
N GLU A 205 -4.02 7.05 -16.27
CA GLU A 205 -3.85 7.19 -17.72
C GLU A 205 -2.83 8.29 -18.06
N ARG A 206 -2.84 9.42 -17.33
CA ARG A 206 -1.85 10.51 -17.47
C ARG A 206 -0.42 10.06 -17.15
N LEU A 207 -0.26 9.07 -16.28
CA LEU A 207 1.03 8.45 -15.96
C LEU A 207 1.41 7.34 -16.97
N GLY A 208 0.62 7.13 -18.02
CA GLY A 208 0.86 6.10 -19.04
C GLY A 208 0.42 4.70 -18.60
N VAL A 209 -0.43 4.59 -17.58
CA VAL A 209 -0.90 3.32 -17.03
C VAL A 209 -2.26 2.96 -17.62
N SER A 210 -2.38 1.75 -18.17
CA SER A 210 -3.68 1.21 -18.56
C SER A 210 -4.53 0.98 -17.31
N ALA A 211 -5.63 1.73 -17.19
CA ALA A 211 -6.49 1.71 -16.02
C ALA A 211 -7.93 1.35 -16.37
N GLU A 212 -8.53 0.45 -15.60
CA GLU A 212 -9.97 0.16 -15.64
C GLU A 212 -10.61 0.36 -14.27
N VAL A 213 -11.93 0.55 -14.25
CA VAL A 213 -12.72 0.66 -13.03
C VAL A 213 -13.63 -0.56 -12.96
N ARG A 214 -13.63 -1.23 -11.80
CA ARG A 214 -14.54 -2.35 -11.52
C ARG A 214 -15.40 -2.05 -10.31
N LEU A 215 -16.68 -2.35 -10.46
CA LEU A 215 -17.69 -2.22 -9.42
C LEU A 215 -18.13 -3.61 -8.99
N ARG A 216 -18.16 -3.84 -7.68
CA ARG A 216 -18.74 -5.03 -7.06
C ARG A 216 -19.78 -4.61 -6.03
N HIS A 217 -20.65 -5.54 -5.62
CA HIS A 217 -21.67 -5.30 -4.60
C HIS A 217 -21.55 -6.33 -3.48
N GLY A 218 -21.80 -5.91 -2.26
CA GLY A 218 -21.84 -6.81 -1.10
C GLY A 218 -20.81 -6.48 -0.04
N ILE A 219 -20.38 -7.50 0.68
CA ILE A 219 -19.40 -7.37 1.76
C ILE A 219 -18.03 -7.06 1.15
N VAL A 220 -17.48 -5.90 1.48
CA VAL A 220 -16.24 -5.35 0.89
C VAL A 220 -15.11 -6.37 0.87
N ILE A 221 -14.84 -7.04 2.00
CA ILE A 221 -13.71 -7.96 2.08
C ILE A 221 -13.89 -9.19 1.19
N ASP A 222 -15.10 -9.70 1.09
CA ASP A 222 -15.39 -10.90 0.29
C ASP A 222 -15.28 -10.58 -1.19
N GLN A 223 -15.82 -9.43 -1.61
CA GLN A 223 -15.71 -8.97 -2.99
C GLN A 223 -14.28 -8.62 -3.40
N VAL A 224 -13.47 -8.06 -2.50
CA VAL A 224 -12.03 -7.83 -2.75
C VAL A 224 -11.30 -9.15 -3.01
N PHE A 225 -11.56 -10.17 -2.20
CA PHE A 225 -10.90 -11.46 -2.38
C PHE A 225 -11.43 -12.26 -3.56
N GLU A 226 -12.72 -12.12 -3.88
CA GLU A 226 -13.30 -12.74 -5.07
C GLU A 226 -12.70 -12.12 -6.35
N GLU A 227 -12.64 -10.79 -6.44
CA GLU A 227 -11.96 -10.11 -7.54
C GLU A 227 -10.47 -10.51 -7.60
N ALA A 228 -9.78 -10.53 -6.46
CA ALA A 228 -8.37 -10.91 -6.41
C ALA A 228 -8.12 -12.33 -6.94
N ARG A 229 -9.06 -13.25 -6.69
CA ARG A 229 -9.02 -14.66 -7.13
C ARG A 229 -9.36 -14.82 -8.61
N GLU A 230 -10.33 -14.06 -9.11
CA GLU A 230 -10.76 -14.11 -10.52
C GLU A 230 -9.75 -13.44 -11.45
N GLY A 231 -9.05 -12.43 -10.94
CA GLY A 231 -8.29 -11.50 -11.76
C GLY A 231 -6.78 -11.61 -11.62
N ASP A 232 -6.16 -12.76 -11.33
CA ASP A 232 -4.68 -12.97 -11.40
C ASP A 232 -3.81 -11.73 -11.09
N TYR A 233 -4.09 -11.04 -9.99
CA TYR A 233 -3.39 -9.80 -9.64
C TYR A 233 -2.07 -10.12 -8.95
N ASP A 234 -1.02 -9.37 -9.27
CA ASP A 234 0.31 -9.56 -8.67
C ASP A 234 0.51 -8.70 -7.41
N LEU A 235 -0.33 -7.69 -7.21
CA LEU A 235 -0.25 -6.73 -6.11
C LEU A 235 -1.65 -6.24 -5.74
N ILE A 236 -1.98 -6.30 -4.45
CA ILE A 236 -3.14 -5.60 -3.91
C ILE A 236 -2.68 -4.28 -3.30
N VAL A 237 -3.34 -3.19 -3.62
CA VAL A 237 -3.09 -1.87 -3.06
C VAL A 237 -4.27 -1.47 -2.21
N THR A 238 -3.99 -1.11 -0.97
CA THR A 238 -4.98 -0.57 -0.04
C THR A 238 -4.48 0.74 0.57
N GLY A 239 -5.41 1.62 0.91
CA GLY A 239 -5.11 2.87 1.58
C GLY A 239 -4.99 2.71 3.10
N THR A 240 -4.32 3.68 3.72
CA THR A 240 -4.47 3.96 5.15
C THR A 240 -4.87 5.42 5.37
N SER A 241 -5.71 5.64 6.38
CA SER A 241 -6.06 6.98 6.84
C SER A 241 -5.13 7.39 7.99
N GLN A 242 -4.65 8.63 7.99
CA GLN A 242 -3.98 9.17 9.17
C GLN A 242 -4.99 9.34 10.32
N ALA A 243 -4.53 9.13 11.55
CA ALA A 243 -5.31 9.48 12.72
C ALA A 243 -5.65 10.98 12.72
N ARG A 244 -6.85 11.33 13.18
CA ARG A 244 -7.21 12.74 13.41
C ARG A 244 -6.53 13.20 14.72
N GLY A 245 -5.58 14.14 14.66
CA GLY A 245 -4.94 14.72 15.86
C GLY A 245 -3.50 15.21 15.64
N LEU A 246 -2.85 15.67 16.72
CA LEU A 246 -1.45 16.13 16.72
C LEU A 246 -0.42 15.01 16.52
N LEU A 247 -0.81 13.77 16.79
CA LEU A 247 0.05 12.60 16.67
C LEU A 247 -0.01 12.05 15.24
N ARG A 248 1.13 12.07 14.54
CA ARG A 248 1.26 11.65 13.13
C ARG A 248 1.31 10.12 12.95
N HIS A 249 0.44 9.36 13.60
CA HIS A 249 0.34 7.90 13.39
C HIS A 249 -0.78 7.54 12.42
N TYR A 250 -0.61 6.44 11.69
CA TYR A 250 -1.63 5.93 10.77
C TYR A 250 -2.57 4.97 11.50
N ILE A 251 -3.87 5.11 11.26
CA ILE A 251 -4.85 4.12 11.68
C ILE A 251 -4.95 3.09 10.57
N MET A 252 -4.56 1.87 10.89
CA MET A 252 -4.81 0.73 10.01
C MET A 252 -6.25 0.28 10.22
N GLY A 253 -7.10 0.50 9.21
CA GLY A 253 -8.48 0.03 9.24
C GLY A 253 -8.58 -1.49 9.15
N ASP A 254 -9.70 -2.05 9.62
CA ASP A 254 -9.96 -3.49 9.63
C ASP A 254 -9.87 -4.13 8.24
N LEU A 255 -10.27 -3.39 7.19
CA LEU A 255 -10.12 -3.82 5.80
C LEU A 255 -8.65 -4.08 5.44
N THR A 256 -7.77 -3.10 5.66
CA THR A 256 -6.32 -3.22 5.39
C THR A 256 -5.70 -4.34 6.21
N ARG A 257 -6.07 -4.46 7.48
CA ARG A 257 -5.59 -5.55 8.34
C ARG A 257 -6.02 -6.92 7.82
N THR A 258 -7.27 -7.05 7.39
CA THR A 258 -7.80 -8.32 6.88
C THR A 258 -7.21 -8.66 5.52
N ILE A 259 -7.01 -7.68 4.64
CA ILE A 259 -6.27 -7.85 3.37
C ILE A 259 -4.87 -8.35 3.66
N LEU A 260 -4.14 -7.72 4.58
CA LEU A 260 -2.83 -8.19 5.00
C LEU A 260 -2.93 -9.63 5.53
N ASN A 261 -3.84 -9.98 6.43
CA ASN A 261 -3.88 -11.35 6.93
C ASN A 261 -4.20 -12.43 5.88
N ARG A 262 -5.04 -12.13 4.88
CA ARG A 262 -5.60 -13.12 3.94
C ARG A 262 -4.99 -13.10 2.53
N ALA A 263 -4.26 -12.06 2.15
CA ALA A 263 -3.67 -11.96 0.81
C ALA A 263 -2.59 -13.01 0.57
N ASN A 264 -2.59 -13.57 -0.64
CA ASN A 264 -1.57 -14.50 -1.15
C ASN A 264 -0.53 -13.83 -2.06
N VAL A 265 -0.71 -12.53 -2.32
CA VAL A 265 0.17 -11.70 -3.14
C VAL A 265 0.63 -10.49 -2.33
N PRO A 266 1.72 -9.82 -2.73
CA PRO A 266 2.17 -8.59 -2.08
C PRO A 266 1.04 -7.59 -1.86
N VAL A 267 1.18 -6.79 -0.80
CA VAL A 267 0.21 -5.76 -0.43
C VAL A 267 0.94 -4.44 -0.25
N LEU A 268 0.59 -3.46 -1.07
CA LEU A 268 1.03 -2.08 -0.89
C LEU A 268 0.02 -1.35 0.01
N VAL A 269 0.49 -0.95 1.18
CA VAL A 269 -0.22 -0.04 2.07
C VAL A 269 0.18 1.38 1.71
N ALA A 270 -0.56 1.96 0.77
CA ALA A 270 -0.33 3.30 0.27
C ALA A 270 -0.82 4.37 1.27
N ARG A 271 -0.21 5.55 1.21
CA ARG A 271 -0.57 6.68 2.06
C ARG A 271 -1.48 7.65 1.32
N ALA A 272 -2.59 8.01 1.95
CA ALA A 272 -3.52 9.01 1.48
C ALA A 272 -2.97 10.46 1.54
N GLY A 273 -1.78 10.66 2.13
CA GLY A 273 -1.27 11.99 2.49
C GLY A 273 -1.80 12.49 3.83
N PRO A 274 -1.39 13.71 4.26
CA PRO A 274 -1.94 14.31 5.46
C PRO A 274 -3.45 14.56 5.32
N PRO A 275 -4.24 14.40 6.39
CA PRO A 275 -5.67 14.69 6.34
C PRO A 275 -5.82 16.18 6.02
N LYS A 276 -6.70 16.53 5.08
CA LYS A 276 -7.05 17.94 4.87
C LYS A 276 -7.55 18.49 6.22
N PRO A 277 -7.13 19.70 6.65
CA PRO A 277 -7.68 20.32 7.83
C PRO A 277 -9.20 20.33 7.68
N VAL A 278 -9.90 19.78 8.69
CA VAL A 278 -11.35 19.84 8.74
C VAL A 278 -11.70 21.31 8.54
N GLN A 279 -12.47 21.64 7.49
CA GLN A 279 -13.08 22.95 7.38
C GLN A 279 -14.04 23.04 8.56
N THR A 280 -13.52 23.55 9.66
CA THR A 280 -14.23 23.59 10.93
C THR A 280 -15.49 24.41 10.73
N LEU A 281 -16.57 23.95 11.35
CA LEU A 281 -17.90 24.56 11.51
C LEU A 281 -17.91 26.10 11.56
N TRP A 282 -16.80 26.72 11.97
CA TRP A 282 -16.49 28.14 11.93
C TRP A 282 -16.74 28.86 10.61
N ARG A 283 -16.57 28.22 9.43
CA ARG A 283 -16.94 28.85 8.14
C ARG A 283 -18.46 28.93 7.94
N ALA A 284 -19.18 27.87 8.27
CA ALA A 284 -20.65 27.85 8.24
C ALA A 284 -21.25 28.83 9.28
N VAL A 285 -20.64 28.94 10.46
CA VAL A 285 -21.06 29.92 11.48
C VAL A 285 -20.72 31.36 11.06
N ARG A 286 -19.60 31.62 10.36
CA ARG A 286 -19.29 32.96 9.82
C ARG A 286 -20.21 33.37 8.67
N GLU A 287 -20.64 32.45 7.82
CA GLU A 287 -21.61 32.76 6.75
C GLU A 287 -23.02 32.96 7.31
N MET A 288 -23.36 32.32 8.44
CA MET A 288 -24.67 32.44 9.07
C MET A 288 -24.80 33.66 10.01
N PHE A 289 -23.69 34.19 10.54
CA PHE A 289 -23.67 35.35 11.45
C PHE A 289 -22.89 36.57 10.94
N GLY A 290 -22.31 36.52 9.74
CA GLY A 290 -21.50 37.60 9.15
C GLY A 290 -22.21 38.47 8.11
N GLY A 291 -23.54 38.37 8.01
CA GLY A 291 -24.35 39.20 7.12
C GLY A 291 -25.23 40.18 7.90
N ARG A 292 -24.65 41.29 8.36
CA ARG A 292 -25.32 42.60 8.54
C ARG A 292 -24.31 43.72 8.37
#